data_AF-A0A9E1VRK5-F1
#
_entry.id   AF-A0A9E1VRK5-F1
#
_cell.length_a   1.000
_cell.length_b   1.000
_cell.length_c   1.000
_cell.angle_alpha   90.00
_cell.angle_beta   90.00
_cell.angle_gamma   90.00
#
_symmetry.space_group_name_H-M   'P 1'
#
loop_
_entity.id
_entity.type
_entity.pdbx_description
1 polymer ?
#
loop_
_entity_poly.entity_id
_entity_poly.type
_entity_poly.pdbx_seq_one_letter_code
_entity_poly.pdbx_strand_id
1 'polypeptide(L)'
;MAHPLMPRATAIWLVDNTTLSFVQIAEFCGLHELEVQAIADGEVAQSMVGVDPIQAGQLTREELERCSKDSTTRLTLVETSYGHKIASLKKERYTPRARRQDRPDAIAWILKHCPNLTDPQVVR
;
A
#
# COMPACT_ATOMS: atom_id res chain seq x y z
N MET A 1 18.64 -2.86 -4.66
CA MET A 1 17.96 -4.16 -4.46
C MET A 1 16.48 -3.87 -4.34
N ALA A 2 15.60 -4.78 -4.78
CA ALA A 2 14.17 -4.63 -4.52
C ALA A 2 13.95 -4.76 -3.00
N HIS A 3 12.96 -4.03 -2.48
CA HIS A 3 12.55 -4.10 -1.07
C HIS A 3 11.07 -4.50 -1.01
N PRO A 4 10.63 -5.16 0.08
CA PRO A 4 9.23 -5.48 0.29
C PRO A 4 8.36 -4.22 0.27
N LEU A 5 7.12 -4.36 -0.20
CA LEU A 5 6.18 -3.24 -0.40
C LEU A 5 5.86 -2.48 0.88
N MET A 6 5.85 -3.16 2.03
CA MET A 6 5.56 -2.58 3.35
C MET A 6 6.70 -2.93 4.33
N PRO A 7 7.88 -2.30 4.22
CA PRO A 7 9.10 -2.79 4.84
C PRO A 7 9.02 -2.86 6.37
N ARG A 8 8.45 -1.85 7.03
CA ARG A 8 8.28 -1.86 8.48
C ARG A 8 7.25 -2.88 8.98
N ALA A 9 6.15 -3.07 8.24
CA ALA A 9 5.13 -4.05 8.61
C ALA A 9 5.60 -5.49 8.38
N THR A 10 6.37 -5.71 7.31
CA THR A 10 7.05 -6.97 7.05
C THR A 10 8.12 -7.26 8.10
N ALA A 11 8.88 -6.24 8.53
CA ALA A 11 9.86 -6.39 9.61
C ALA A 11 9.22 -6.84 10.94
N ILE A 12 8.08 -6.26 11.35
CA ILE A 12 7.34 -6.71 12.55
C ILE A 12 7.00 -8.18 12.44
N TRP A 13 6.40 -8.59 11.31
CA TRP A 13 6.02 -9.97 11.13
C TRP A 13 7.22 -10.92 11.15
N LEU A 14 8.33 -10.55 10.51
CA LEU A 14 9.55 -11.34 10.49
C LEU A 14 10.17 -11.48 11.88
N VAL A 15 10.21 -10.41 12.68
CA VAL A 15 10.72 -10.44 14.06
C VAL A 15 9.90 -11.39 14.93
N ASP A 16 8.57 -11.37 14.79
CA ASP A 16 7.68 -12.17 15.65
C ASP A 16 7.55 -13.64 15.21
N ASN A 17 7.69 -13.93 13.91
CA ASN A 17 7.37 -15.24 13.34
C ASN A 17 8.59 -16.03 12.85
N THR A 18 9.80 -15.46 12.90
CA THR A 18 11.01 -16.10 12.38
C THR A 18 12.19 -15.96 13.34
N THR A 19 13.19 -16.81 13.21
CA THR A 19 14.44 -16.76 13.99
C THR A 19 15.58 -16.08 13.22
N LEU A 20 15.25 -15.18 12.29
CA LEU A 20 16.23 -14.47 11.49
C LEU A 20 17.00 -13.44 12.32
N SER A 21 18.24 -13.16 11.92
CA SER A 21 19.02 -12.09 12.54
C SER A 21 18.48 -10.70 12.17
N PHE A 22 18.69 -9.72 13.04
CA PHE A 22 18.30 -8.34 12.77
C PHE A 22 18.98 -7.77 11.52
N VAL A 23 20.22 -8.18 11.24
CA VAL A 23 20.96 -7.82 10.02
C VAL A 23 20.24 -8.35 8.77
N GLN A 24 19.80 -9.61 8.77
CA GLN A 24 19.07 -10.20 7.63
C GLN A 24 17.73 -9.49 7.38
N ILE A 25 16.98 -9.20 8.45
CA ILE A 25 15.69 -8.48 8.36
C ILE A 25 15.91 -7.05 7.87
N ALA A 26 16.96 -6.38 8.36
CA ALA A 26 17.35 -5.03 7.97
C ALA A 26 17.73 -4.96 6.49
N GLU A 27 18.59 -5.86 6.01
CA GLU A 27 18.98 -5.94 4.60
C GLU A 27 17.77 -6.22 3.69
N PHE A 28 16.89 -7.13 4.09
CA PHE A 28 15.69 -7.46 3.32
C PHE A 28 14.72 -6.28 3.23
N CYS A 29 14.37 -5.68 4.37
CA CYS A 29 13.41 -4.58 4.44
C CYS A 29 14.00 -3.22 4.02
N GLY A 30 15.32 -3.11 3.84
CA GLY A 30 15.99 -1.84 3.57
C GLY A 30 15.96 -0.89 4.77
N LEU A 31 15.91 -1.44 5.98
CA LEU A 31 15.91 -0.69 7.24
C LEU A 31 17.30 -0.76 7.88
N HIS A 32 17.57 0.12 8.84
CA HIS A 32 18.78 0.00 9.66
C HIS A 32 18.57 -1.04 10.76
N GLU A 33 19.63 -1.75 11.17
CA GLU A 33 19.57 -2.77 12.24
C GLU A 33 18.93 -2.22 13.53
N LEU A 34 19.33 -1.01 13.94
CA LEU A 34 18.74 -0.28 15.08
C LEU A 34 17.22 -0.06 14.95
N GLU A 35 16.69 0.15 13.74
CA GLU A 35 15.24 0.27 13.56
C GLU A 35 14.55 -1.09 13.77
N VAL A 36 15.16 -2.18 13.31
CA VAL A 36 14.66 -3.54 13.54
C VAL A 36 14.71 -3.90 15.03
N GLN A 37 15.78 -3.50 15.72
CA GLN A 37 15.90 -3.65 17.16
C GLN A 37 14.81 -2.86 17.90
N ALA A 38 14.58 -1.59 17.53
CA ALA A 38 13.53 -0.79 18.13
C ALA A 38 12.11 -1.31 17.83
N ILE A 39 11.93 -2.06 16.72
CA ILE A 39 10.70 -2.80 16.44
C ILE A 39 10.57 -4.01 17.38
N ALA A 40 11.65 -4.77 17.57
CA ALA A 40 11.68 -5.91 18.49
C ALA A 40 11.46 -5.49 19.96
N ASP A 41 11.99 -4.33 20.34
CA ASP A 41 11.78 -3.72 21.66
C ASP A 41 10.37 -3.12 21.82
N GLY A 42 9.61 -3.04 20.73
CA GLY A 42 8.24 -2.54 20.73
C GLY A 42 8.10 -1.02 20.85
N GLU A 43 9.11 -0.24 20.47
CA GLU A 43 9.08 1.23 20.60
C GLU A 43 8.44 1.92 19.38
N VAL A 44 8.72 1.45 18.15
CA VAL A 44 8.42 2.20 16.91
C VAL A 44 7.07 1.79 16.28
N ALA A 45 6.51 0.65 16.69
CA ALA A 45 5.50 -0.06 15.90
C ALA A 45 4.27 -0.55 16.67
N GLN A 46 4.01 -0.05 17.89
CA GLN A 46 2.95 -0.56 18.78
C GLN A 46 1.53 -0.58 18.16
N SER A 47 1.25 0.31 17.19
CA SER A 47 -0.04 0.41 16.52
C SER A 47 -0.08 -0.24 15.13
N MET A 48 1.01 -0.86 14.67
CA MET A 48 1.11 -1.39 13.31
C MET A 48 1.00 -2.91 13.31
N VAL A 49 0.11 -3.43 12.45
CA VAL A 49 -0.09 -4.88 12.29
C VAL A 49 0.96 -5.42 11.32
N GLY A 50 1.67 -6.46 11.75
CA GLY A 50 2.64 -7.16 10.89
C GLY A 50 1.97 -7.77 9.67
N VAL A 51 2.63 -7.67 8.51
CA VAL A 51 2.13 -8.23 7.24
C VAL A 51 2.99 -9.43 6.86
N ASP A 52 2.34 -10.58 6.69
CA ASP A 52 2.99 -11.82 6.28
C ASP A 52 3.56 -11.70 4.84
N PRO A 53 4.89 -11.74 4.66
CA PRO A 53 5.52 -11.64 3.34
C PRO A 53 5.31 -12.88 2.48
N ILE A 54 4.98 -14.03 3.07
CA ILE A 54 4.66 -15.27 2.34
C ILE A 54 3.27 -15.12 1.71
N GLN A 55 2.29 -14.67 2.49
CA GLN A 55 0.94 -14.39 1.96
C GLN A 55 0.94 -13.27 0.94
N ALA A 56 1.82 -12.28 1.10
CA ALA A 56 2.02 -11.21 0.11
C ALA A 56 2.71 -11.70 -1.19
N GLY A 57 3.17 -12.96 -1.25
CA GLY A 57 3.87 -13.52 -2.40
C GLY A 57 5.26 -12.91 -2.64
N GLN A 58 5.87 -12.34 -1.60
CA GLN A 58 7.18 -11.70 -1.64
C GLN A 58 8.31 -12.63 -1.18
N LEU A 59 7.98 -13.60 -0.31
CA LEU A 59 8.90 -14.64 0.17
C LEU A 59 8.28 -16.03 0.02
N THR A 60 9.13 -17.03 -0.16
CA THR A 60 8.76 -18.45 -0.07
C THR A 60 9.10 -19.01 1.31
N ARG A 61 8.38 -20.05 1.72
CA ARG A 61 8.64 -20.72 3.01
C ARG A 61 10.01 -21.39 3.00
N GLU A 62 10.41 -21.95 1.86
CA GLU A 62 11.70 -22.61 1.66
C GLU A 62 12.86 -21.63 1.84
N GLU A 63 12.71 -20.39 1.37
CA GLU A 63 13.72 -19.34 1.51
C GLU A 63 13.87 -18.90 2.97
N LEU A 64 12.76 -18.78 3.70
CA LEU A 64 12.78 -18.49 5.14
C LEU A 64 13.48 -19.60 5.93
N GLU A 65 13.20 -20.87 5.64
CA GLU A 65 13.85 -22.00 6.31
C GLU A 65 15.35 -22.12 5.96
N ARG A 66 15.75 -21.70 4.76
CA ARG A 66 17.16 -21.64 4.35
C ARG A 66 17.89 -20.57 5.17
N CYS A 67 17.33 -19.36 5.24
CA CYS A 67 17.93 -18.25 5.96
C CYS A 67 17.82 -18.36 7.48
N SER A 68 16.85 -19.11 8.01
CA SER A 68 16.75 -19.38 9.45
C SER A 68 17.84 -20.33 9.96
N LYS A 69 18.40 -21.18 9.08
CA LYS A 69 19.50 -22.11 9.41
C LYS A 69 20.88 -21.48 9.25
N ASP A 70 21.00 -20.46 8.41
CA ASP A 70 22.26 -19.78 8.12
C ASP A 70 22.10 -18.26 8.20
N SER A 71 22.62 -17.68 9.28
CA SER A 71 22.58 -16.25 9.57
C SER A 71 23.40 -15.39 8.60
N THR A 72 24.29 -16.00 7.81
CA THR A 72 25.12 -15.27 6.82
C THR A 72 24.45 -15.11 5.46
N THR A 73 23.37 -15.87 5.23
CA THR A 73 22.66 -15.84 3.95
C THR A 73 21.66 -14.69 3.89
N ARG A 74 21.55 -14.08 2.71
CA ARG A 74 20.62 -12.97 2.47
C ARG A 74 19.32 -13.50 1.88
N LEU A 75 18.21 -12.93 2.35
CA LEU A 75 16.89 -13.19 1.82
C LEU A 75 16.76 -12.58 0.43
N THR A 76 16.22 -13.35 -0.50
CA THR A 76 15.90 -12.87 -1.85
C THR A 76 14.39 -12.71 -2.02
N LEU A 77 13.97 -11.56 -2.53
CA LEU A 77 12.58 -11.34 -2.91
C LEU A 77 12.23 -12.22 -4.11
N VAL A 78 11.08 -12.87 -4.04
CA VAL A 78 10.49 -13.50 -5.20
C VAL A 78 10.00 -12.40 -6.12
N GLU A 79 10.52 -12.35 -7.36
CA GLU A 79 9.98 -11.46 -8.39
C GLU A 79 8.58 -11.96 -8.78
N THR A 80 7.56 -11.57 -8.02
CA THR A 80 6.18 -11.81 -8.43
C THR A 80 5.88 -10.88 -9.62
N SER A 81 5.71 -11.46 -10.80
CA SER A 81 5.36 -10.79 -12.05
C SER A 81 3.98 -10.11 -12.03
N TYR A 82 3.24 -10.22 -10.92
CA TYR A 82 2.03 -9.47 -10.66
C TYR A 82 2.37 -8.04 -10.23
N GLY A 83 2.89 -7.28 -11.20
CA GLY A 83 2.72 -5.84 -11.18
C GLY A 83 1.22 -5.58 -11.12
N HIS A 84 0.70 -5.24 -9.94
CA HIS A 84 -0.54 -4.50 -9.83
C HIS A 84 -0.31 -3.16 -10.53
N LYS A 85 -0.42 -3.17 -11.85
CA LYS A 85 -0.87 -2.02 -12.62
C LYS A 85 -2.28 -1.77 -12.09
N ILE A 86 -2.37 -1.04 -10.97
CA ILE A 86 -3.60 -0.36 -10.62
C ILE A 86 -3.86 0.48 -11.86
N ALA A 87 -4.78 0.01 -12.71
CA ALA A 87 -5.26 0.80 -13.81
C ALA A 87 -5.71 2.10 -13.16
N SER A 88 -4.95 3.17 -13.39
CA SER A 88 -5.24 4.49 -12.85
C SER A 88 -6.70 4.76 -13.19
N LEU A 89 -7.58 4.65 -12.20
CA LEU A 89 -8.95 5.12 -12.34
C LEU A 89 -8.78 6.58 -12.70
N LYS A 90 -9.14 6.91 -13.93
CA LYS A 90 -8.98 8.22 -14.54
C LYS A 90 -9.55 9.25 -13.57
N LYS A 91 -8.70 9.86 -12.73
CA LYS A 91 -9.14 10.80 -11.69
C LYS A 91 -10.02 11.85 -12.35
N GLU A 92 -11.29 11.98 -11.93
CA GLU A 92 -12.06 13.15 -12.29
C GLU A 92 -11.24 14.39 -11.90
N ARG A 93 -11.08 15.32 -12.84
CA ARG A 93 -10.33 16.56 -12.58
C ARG A 93 -11.02 17.31 -11.46
N TYR A 94 -10.25 17.76 -10.48
CA TYR A 94 -10.75 18.57 -9.37
C TYR A 94 -11.60 19.74 -9.86
N THR A 95 -12.85 19.84 -9.37
CA THR A 95 -13.72 21.00 -9.61
C THR A 95 -13.46 22.08 -8.56
N PRO A 96 -12.93 23.26 -8.95
CA PRO A 96 -12.68 24.37 -8.03
C PRO A 96 -13.95 24.82 -7.32
N ARG A 97 -13.85 25.22 -6.04
CA ARG A 97 -14.99 25.63 -5.20
C ARG A 97 -15.89 26.69 -5.87
N ALA A 98 -15.30 27.64 -6.59
CA ALA A 98 -16.02 28.68 -7.32
C ALA A 98 -16.94 28.11 -8.42
N ARG A 99 -16.53 27.02 -9.08
CA ARG A 99 -17.23 26.38 -10.20
C ARG A 99 -18.19 25.28 -9.77
N ARG A 100 -18.31 25.00 -8.47
CA ARG A 100 -19.18 23.93 -7.95
C ARG A 100 -20.66 24.29 -8.02
N GLN A 101 -20.99 25.58 -8.03
CA GLN A 101 -22.37 26.07 -8.14
C GLN A 101 -22.84 26.25 -9.59
N ASP A 102 -21.92 26.32 -10.56
CA ASP A 102 -22.27 26.51 -11.98
C ASP A 102 -23.28 25.46 -12.50
N ARG A 103 -23.13 24.19 -12.11
CA ARG A 103 -24.05 23.10 -12.52
C ARG A 103 -25.44 23.21 -11.88
N PRO A 104 -25.59 23.31 -10.53
CA PRO A 104 -26.92 23.47 -9.92
C PRO A 104 -27.59 24.78 -10.33
N ASP A 105 -26.84 25.88 -10.48
CA ASP A 105 -27.40 27.16 -10.91
C ASP A 105 -27.92 27.10 -12.35
N ALA A 106 -27.19 26.45 -13.25
CA ALA A 106 -27.65 26.22 -14.63
C ALA A 106 -28.92 25.38 -14.69
N ILE A 107 -28.99 24.30 -13.89
CA ILE A 107 -30.19 23.46 -13.80
C ILE A 107 -31.37 24.27 -13.25
N ALA A 108 -31.17 25.04 -12.18
CA ALA A 108 -32.20 25.88 -11.60
C ALA A 108 -32.68 26.96 -12.58
N TRP A 109 -31.79 27.50 -13.41
CA TRP A 109 -32.15 28.45 -14.45
C TRP A 109 -33.03 27.81 -15.53
N ILE A 110 -32.64 26.63 -16.03
CA ILE A 110 -33.39 25.87 -17.05
C ILE A 110 -34.79 25.53 -16.54
N LEU A 111 -34.91 25.01 -15.31
CA LEU A 111 -36.20 24.66 -14.72
C LEU A 111 -37.14 25.88 -14.57
N LYS A 112 -36.59 27.08 -14.37
CA LYS A 112 -37.38 28.31 -14.23
C LYS A 112 -37.80 28.93 -15.56
N HIS A 113 -36.96 28.83 -16.60
CA HIS A 113 -37.16 29.54 -17.87
C HIS A 113 -37.62 28.64 -19.03
N CYS A 114 -37.53 27.32 -18.88
CA CYS A 114 -37.88 26.35 -19.91
C CYS A 114 -38.87 25.29 -19.40
N PRO A 115 -40.16 25.62 -19.22
CA PRO A 115 -41.17 24.69 -18.68
C PRO A 115 -41.50 23.52 -19.63
N ASN A 116 -41.15 23.63 -20.91
CA ASN A 116 -41.39 22.59 -21.92
C ASN A 116 -40.25 21.55 -21.98
N LEU A 117 -39.19 21.71 -21.19
CA LEU A 117 -38.07 20.77 -21.19
C LEU A 117 -38.40 19.58 -20.30
N THR A 118 -38.14 18.37 -20.81
CA THR A 118 -38.38 17.13 -20.05
C THR A 118 -37.15 16.72 -19.26
N ASP A 119 -37.33 16.06 -18.12
CA ASP A 119 -36.23 15.64 -17.22
C ASP A 119 -35.08 14.87 -17.93
N PRO A 120 -35.33 13.96 -18.89
CA PRO A 120 -34.25 13.28 -19.63
C PRO A 120 -33.36 14.24 -20.44
N GLN A 121 -33.86 15.41 -20.81
CA GLN A 121 -33.12 16.44 -21.54
C GLN A 121 -32.25 17.31 -20.61
N VAL A 122 -32.50 17.31 -19.29
CA VAL A 122 -31.73 18.06 -18.28
C VAL A 122 -30.60 17.22 -17.66
N VAL A 123 -30.82 15.90 -17.52
CA VAL A 123 -29.96 15.01 -16.72
C VAL A 123 -28.66 14.59 -17.43
N ARG A 124 -28.61 14.68 -18.77
CA ARG A 124 -27.49 14.19 -19.60
C ARG A 124 -26.30 15.15 -19.60
#